data_AF-A0A9D8GPY2-F1
#
_entry.id   AF-A0A9D8GPY2-F1
#
_cell.length_a   1.000
_cell.length_b   1.000
_cell.length_c   1.000
_cell.angle_alpha   90.00
_cell.angle_beta   90.00
_cell.angle_gamma   90.00
#
_symmetry.space_group_name_H-M   'P 1'
#
loop_
_entity.id
_entity.type
_entity.pdbx_description
1 polymer ?
#
loop_
_entity_poly.entity_id
_entity_poly.type
_entity_poly.pdbx_seq_one_letter_code
_entity_poly.pdbx_strand_id
1 'polypeptide(L)'
;MRLNIFNFIRSVTQGSSVVTRFKQITLLVMAIFSFNAAQASAHDIDRSDEPIVLAQAQVHPRRPTTEIDWNLVYRVFDLICKAEIREPKIVMQQAILETGWFRSHIMTINNVFGFRHQQYLKFDRLEDAVAYYKMWQDTHWQASDATYFHFLERIRYAVPGYTRHVRNISWNEECPATPRS
;
A
#
# COMPACT_ATOMS: atom_id res chain seq x y z
N MET A 1 6.13 25.71 16.92
CA MET A 1 5.59 26.17 15.62
C MET A 1 5.01 24.96 14.90
N ARG A 2 3.69 24.76 14.96
CA ARG A 2 3.01 23.58 14.38
C ARG A 2 2.80 23.84 12.88
N LEU A 3 3.43 23.03 12.01
CA LEU A 3 3.15 23.07 10.57
C LEU A 3 1.76 22.47 10.29
N ASN A 4 0.86 23.30 9.78
CA ASN A 4 -0.50 22.95 9.40
C ASN A 4 -0.51 22.18 8.08
N ILE A 5 -0.95 20.92 8.10
CA ILE A 5 -1.21 20.04 6.94
C ILE A 5 -2.09 20.72 5.88
N PHE A 6 -2.93 21.67 6.29
CA PHE A 6 -3.77 22.48 5.39
C PHE A 6 -2.99 23.29 4.34
N ASN A 7 -1.75 23.70 4.61
CA ASN A 7 -1.00 24.55 3.67
C ASN A 7 -0.40 23.77 2.48
N PHE A 8 -0.12 22.47 2.64
CA PHE A 8 0.29 21.61 1.52
C PHE A 8 -0.86 21.42 0.51
N ILE A 9 -2.10 21.35 1.03
CA ILE A 9 -3.32 21.10 0.24
C ILE A 9 -3.68 22.30 -0.64
N ARG A 10 -3.42 23.54 -0.18
CA ARG A 10 -3.77 24.76 -0.94
C ARG A 10 -2.84 25.04 -2.13
N SER A 11 -1.64 24.47 -2.14
CA SER A 11 -0.70 24.58 -3.27
C SER A 11 -1.14 23.78 -4.50
N VAL A 12 -2.06 22.82 -4.36
CA VAL A 12 -2.46 21.89 -5.43
C VAL A 12 -3.77 22.33 -6.12
N THR A 13 -4.51 23.30 -5.56
CA THR A 13 -5.87 23.64 -6.02
C THR A 13 -5.99 24.92 -6.85
N GLN A 14 -4.89 25.51 -7.32
CA GLN A 14 -4.96 26.55 -8.36
C GLN A 14 -4.48 25.98 -9.70
N GLY A 15 -5.45 25.51 -10.50
CA GLY A 15 -5.16 25.08 -11.85
C GLY A 15 -6.25 24.21 -12.46
N SER A 16 -7.26 24.86 -13.03
CA SER A 16 -7.98 24.44 -14.24
C SER A 16 -8.81 23.16 -14.23
N SER A 17 -10.11 23.36 -14.49
CA SER A 17 -11.09 22.38 -14.90
C SER A 17 -10.60 21.47 -16.04
N VAL A 18 -10.11 20.28 -15.70
CA VAL A 18 -10.03 19.14 -16.62
C VAL A 18 -10.32 17.90 -15.80
N VAL A 19 -11.44 17.24 -16.08
CA VAL A 19 -11.72 15.89 -15.60
C VAL A 19 -10.68 14.96 -16.23
N THR A 20 -9.53 14.84 -15.57
CA THR A 20 -8.46 13.94 -16.01
C THR A 20 -8.97 12.52 -15.84
N ARG A 21 -9.25 11.86 -16.97
CA ARG A 21 -9.56 10.42 -17.03
C ARG A 21 -8.35 9.64 -16.50
N PHE A 22 -8.35 9.32 -15.21
CA PHE A 22 -7.46 8.32 -14.64
C PHE A 22 -7.83 6.94 -15.20
N LYS A 23 -7.10 6.48 -16.21
CA LYS A 23 -7.16 5.08 -16.66
C LYS A 23 -6.25 4.26 -15.73
N GLN A 24 -6.80 3.70 -14.67
CA GLN A 24 -6.09 2.71 -13.87
C GLN A 24 -6.13 1.36 -14.61
N ILE A 25 -4.98 0.91 -15.12
CA ILE A 25 -4.83 -0.34 -15.86
C ILE A 25 -3.97 -1.29 -15.01
N THR A 26 -4.66 -2.18 -14.30
CA THR A 26 -4.39 -3.62 -14.10
C THR A 26 -3.06 -4.13 -13.55
N LEU A 27 -3.20 -4.75 -12.37
CA LEU A 27 -2.65 -6.03 -11.89
C LEU A 27 -1.45 -6.59 -12.68
N LEU A 28 -0.25 -6.33 -12.18
CA LEU A 28 0.89 -7.23 -12.37
C LEU A 28 1.30 -7.80 -11.01
N VAL A 29 0.53 -8.76 -10.51
CA VAL A 29 1.06 -9.74 -9.55
C VAL A 29 0.91 -11.13 -10.18
N MET A 30 1.70 -11.37 -11.22
CA MET A 30 1.99 -12.70 -11.75
C MET A 30 3.49 -12.78 -12.06
N ALA A 31 4.27 -13.05 -11.03
CA ALA A 31 5.51 -13.81 -11.17
C ALA A 31 5.54 -14.81 -10.01
N ILE A 32 4.92 -15.96 -10.27
CA ILE A 32 5.24 -17.21 -9.59
C ILE A 32 6.75 -17.39 -9.75
N PHE A 33 7.52 -17.16 -8.70
CA PHE A 33 8.88 -17.67 -8.63
C PHE A 33 8.84 -18.98 -7.85
N SER A 34 8.57 -20.04 -8.58
CA SER A 34 9.11 -21.36 -8.26
C SER A 34 10.63 -21.27 -8.37
N PHE A 35 11.32 -20.91 -7.28
CA PHE A 35 12.77 -21.05 -7.21
C PHE A 35 13.09 -22.37 -6.49
N ASN A 36 13.44 -23.38 -7.29
CA ASN A 36 14.27 -24.49 -6.83
C ASN A 36 15.62 -23.90 -6.44
N ALA A 37 15.93 -23.85 -5.15
CA ALA A 37 17.30 -23.68 -4.70
C ALA A 37 17.91 -25.08 -4.53
N ALA A 38 18.49 -25.57 -5.62
CA ALA A 38 19.47 -26.65 -5.56
C ALA A 38 20.68 -26.17 -4.73
N GLN A 39 21.27 -27.13 -4.01
CA GLN A 39 22.33 -27.03 -3.02
C GLN A 39 23.42 -25.99 -3.34
N ALA A 40 23.73 -25.16 -2.36
CA ALA A 40 25.02 -24.48 -2.27
C ALA A 40 25.73 -24.99 -1.01
N SER A 41 26.84 -25.69 -1.23
CA SER A 41 27.73 -26.25 -0.20
C SER A 41 28.33 -25.15 0.67
N ALA A 42 28.25 -25.32 1.99
CA ALA A 42 28.98 -24.50 2.95
C ALA A 42 30.48 -24.83 2.86
N HIS A 43 31.29 -23.81 2.61
CA HIS A 43 32.74 -23.84 2.81
C HIS A 43 33.02 -23.10 4.11
N ASP A 44 33.53 -23.84 5.10
CA ASP A 44 34.00 -23.32 6.38
C ASP A 44 35.22 -22.42 6.19
N ILE A 45 35.25 -21.25 6.84
CA ILE A 45 36.47 -20.64 7.36
C ILE A 45 36.15 -19.95 8.70
N ASP A 46 36.74 -20.53 9.73
CA ASP A 46 36.96 -20.00 11.08
C ASP A 46 38.07 -18.95 11.08
N ARG A 47 37.84 -17.78 11.71
CA ARG A 47 38.90 -17.03 12.40
C ARG A 47 38.34 -15.92 13.33
N SER A 48 38.81 -15.97 14.56
CA SER A 48 38.61 -15.04 15.67
C SER A 48 39.37 -13.70 15.52
N ASP A 49 39.08 -12.78 16.46
CA ASP A 49 39.82 -11.55 16.84
C ASP A 49 39.37 -10.28 16.08
N GLU A 50 38.97 -9.12 16.63
CA GLU A 50 38.98 -8.43 17.94
C GLU A 50 38.00 -7.19 17.83
N PRO A 51 37.77 -6.36 18.89
CA PRO A 51 36.56 -5.55 19.08
C PRO A 51 36.68 -4.04 18.73
N ILE A 52 35.63 -3.30 19.17
CA ILE A 52 35.46 -1.85 19.37
C ILE A 52 34.79 -1.05 18.22
N VAL A 53 33.70 -0.37 18.57
CA VAL A 53 33.43 1.09 18.42
C VAL A 53 31.95 1.36 18.05
N LEU A 54 31.30 2.20 18.87
CA LEU A 54 29.95 2.74 18.68
C LEU A 54 29.80 3.47 17.32
N ALA A 55 28.54 3.48 16.88
CA ALA A 55 27.97 4.29 15.80
C ALA A 55 28.10 3.70 14.39
N GLN A 56 26.97 3.16 13.91
CA GLN A 56 26.23 3.78 12.81
C GLN A 56 24.84 3.15 12.76
N ALA A 57 23.81 4.01 12.85
CA ALA A 57 22.45 3.67 12.47
C ALA A 57 22.43 3.42 10.95
N GLN A 58 22.85 2.22 10.54
CA GLN A 58 22.74 1.79 9.16
C GLN A 58 21.35 1.22 8.97
N VAL A 59 20.45 2.02 8.40
CA VAL A 59 19.21 1.55 7.80
C VAL A 59 19.60 0.51 6.76
N HIS A 60 19.62 -0.75 7.19
CA HIS A 60 19.88 -1.86 6.30
C HIS A 60 18.71 -1.93 5.31
N PRO A 61 18.97 -1.96 3.99
CA PRO A 61 17.93 -2.25 3.03
C PRO A 61 17.35 -3.62 3.41
N ARG A 62 16.07 -3.65 3.80
CA ARG A 62 15.40 -4.87 4.23
C ARG A 62 15.61 -5.93 3.13
N ARG A 63 16.30 -7.03 3.45
CA ARG A 63 16.36 -8.21 2.57
C ARG A 63 14.91 -8.57 2.21
N PRO A 64 14.61 -8.95 0.95
CA PRO A 64 13.32 -9.53 0.62
C PRO A 64 13.12 -10.79 1.46
N THR A 65 12.38 -10.67 2.55
CA THR A 65 12.04 -11.80 3.39
C THR A 65 10.91 -12.55 2.71
N THR A 66 10.99 -13.87 2.68
CA THR A 66 9.87 -14.73 2.26
C THR A 66 8.71 -14.65 3.26
N GLU A 67 9.02 -14.27 4.50
CA GLU A 67 8.10 -14.07 5.62
C GLU A 67 7.32 -12.75 5.52
N ILE A 68 6.06 -12.79 5.97
CA ILE A 68 5.17 -11.63 6.05
C ILE A 68 5.53 -10.80 7.28
N ASP A 69 5.83 -9.51 7.08
CA ASP A 69 5.96 -8.55 8.19
C ASP A 69 4.57 -8.15 8.69
N TRP A 70 4.05 -8.90 9.66
CA TRP A 70 2.73 -8.64 10.25
C TRP A 70 2.65 -7.27 10.93
N ASN A 71 3.74 -6.75 11.50
CA ASN A 71 3.73 -5.41 12.09
C ASN A 71 3.45 -4.34 11.04
N LEU A 72 4.04 -4.48 9.85
CA LEU A 72 3.77 -3.61 8.72
C LEU A 72 2.32 -3.75 8.22
N VAL A 73 1.82 -4.98 8.09
CA VAL A 73 0.43 -5.27 7.67
C VAL A 73 -0.56 -4.55 8.61
N TYR A 74 -0.44 -4.77 9.92
CA TYR A 74 -1.31 -4.14 10.91
C TYR A 74 -1.12 -2.62 10.96
N ARG A 75 0.11 -2.11 10.83
CA ARG A 75 0.36 -0.67 10.76
C ARG A 75 -0.38 -0.01 9.60
N VAL A 76 -0.39 -0.63 8.41
CA VAL A 76 -1.11 -0.08 7.26
C VAL A 76 -2.62 -0.11 7.49
N PHE A 77 -3.15 -1.19 8.09
CA PHE A 77 -4.56 -1.25 8.45
C PHE A 77 -4.96 -0.15 9.45
N ASP A 78 -4.15 0.08 10.48
CA ASP A 78 -4.35 1.18 11.44
C ASP A 78 -4.40 2.55 10.76
N LEU A 79 -3.53 2.79 9.77
CA LEU A 79 -3.54 4.03 9.00
C LEU A 79 -4.83 4.17 8.17
N ILE A 80 -5.28 3.10 7.52
CA ILE A 80 -6.55 3.06 6.77
C ILE A 80 -7.73 3.41 7.70
N CYS A 81 -7.76 2.80 8.89
CA CYS A 81 -8.80 3.07 9.88
C CYS A 81 -8.78 4.52 10.37
N LYS A 82 -7.60 5.04 10.74
CA LYS A 82 -7.43 6.43 11.22
C LYS A 82 -7.79 7.46 10.15
N ALA A 83 -7.67 7.12 8.87
CA ALA A 83 -8.01 8.00 7.76
C ALA A 83 -9.52 8.01 7.43
N GLU A 84 -10.35 7.24 8.16
CA GLU A 84 -11.81 7.17 7.97
C GLU A 84 -12.17 6.85 6.51
N ILE A 85 -11.40 5.93 5.92
CA ILE A 85 -11.65 5.42 4.58
C ILE A 85 -12.90 4.53 4.62
N ARG A 86 -13.81 4.74 3.66
CA ARG A 86 -15.00 3.91 3.49
C ARG A 86 -14.59 2.49 3.14
N GLU A 87 -15.22 1.53 3.81
CA GLU A 87 -15.00 0.08 3.64
C GLU A 87 -13.53 -0.32 3.87
N PRO A 88 -12.97 -0.01 5.06
CA PRO A 88 -11.55 -0.13 5.35
C PRO A 88 -11.04 -1.57 5.19
N LYS A 89 -11.89 -2.56 5.50
CA LYS A 89 -11.62 -3.98 5.24
C LYS A 89 -11.37 -4.27 3.76
N ILE A 90 -12.24 -3.79 2.87
CA ILE A 90 -12.10 -3.98 1.42
C ILE A 90 -10.84 -3.28 0.93
N VAL A 91 -10.57 -2.07 1.43
CA VAL A 91 -9.36 -1.32 1.06
C VAL A 91 -8.08 -2.02 1.53
N MET A 92 -8.11 -2.68 2.69
CA MET A 92 -6.99 -3.49 3.14
C MET A 92 -6.79 -4.73 2.27
N GLN A 93 -7.88 -5.39 1.84
CA GLN A 93 -7.81 -6.49 0.87
C GLN A 93 -7.18 -6.04 -0.45
N GLN A 94 -7.50 -4.83 -0.93
CA GLN A 94 -6.83 -4.24 -2.10
C GLN A 94 -5.33 -4.07 -1.83
N ALA A 95 -4.94 -3.46 -0.71
CA ALA A 95 -3.52 -3.27 -0.39
C ALA A 95 -2.74 -4.59 -0.33
N ILE A 96 -3.32 -5.64 0.26
CA ILE A 96 -2.73 -6.99 0.29
C ILE A 96 -2.58 -7.55 -1.12
N LEU A 97 -3.61 -7.41 -1.97
CA LEU A 97 -3.60 -7.89 -3.34
C LEU A 97 -2.52 -7.17 -4.18
N GLU A 98 -2.46 -5.84 -4.14
CA GLU A 98 -1.50 -5.03 -4.91
C GLU A 98 -0.05 -5.28 -4.50
N THR A 99 0.18 -5.56 -3.21
CA THR A 99 1.52 -5.72 -2.65
C THR A 99 1.97 -7.18 -2.52
N GLY A 100 1.07 -8.14 -2.79
CA GLY A 100 1.33 -9.57 -2.58
C GLY A 100 1.64 -9.90 -1.12
N TRP A 101 0.80 -9.42 -0.19
CA TRP A 101 1.03 -9.46 1.26
C TRP A 101 2.25 -8.66 1.72
N PHE A 102 2.43 -7.45 1.19
CA PHE A 102 3.52 -6.53 1.55
C PHE A 102 4.93 -7.07 1.31
N ARG A 103 5.07 -8.08 0.44
CA ARG A 103 6.35 -8.69 0.06
C ARG A 103 6.91 -8.15 -1.25
N SER A 104 6.10 -7.45 -2.05
CA SER A 104 6.48 -6.96 -3.37
C SER A 104 7.41 -5.75 -3.33
N HIS A 105 8.26 -5.61 -4.35
CA HIS A 105 9.13 -4.45 -4.56
C HIS A 105 8.36 -3.13 -4.71
N ILE A 106 7.05 -3.14 -5.01
CA ILE A 106 6.23 -1.92 -5.04
C ILE A 106 6.18 -1.20 -3.67
N MET A 107 6.52 -1.91 -2.59
CA MET A 107 6.73 -1.34 -1.26
C MET A 107 7.89 -0.34 -1.22
N THR A 108 8.88 -0.44 -2.10
CA THR A 108 10.04 0.46 -2.13
C THR A 108 9.69 1.91 -2.50
N ILE A 109 8.49 2.13 -3.05
CA ILE A 109 7.96 3.46 -3.38
C ILE A 109 6.72 3.82 -2.54
N ASN A 110 6.45 3.05 -1.48
CA ASN A 110 5.29 3.21 -0.58
C ASN A 110 3.93 3.28 -1.28
N ASN A 111 3.78 2.73 -2.48
CA ASN A 111 2.52 2.76 -3.24
C ASN A 111 1.72 1.47 -3.03
N VAL A 112 1.13 1.34 -1.86
CA VAL A 112 0.41 0.12 -1.45
C VAL A 112 -0.93 -0.08 -2.17
N PHE A 113 -1.43 0.92 -2.90
CA PHE A 113 -2.69 0.85 -3.65
C PHE A 113 -2.49 0.78 -5.17
N GLY A 114 -1.25 0.76 -5.65
CA GLY A 114 -0.96 0.61 -7.08
C GLY A 114 -1.36 1.81 -7.95
N PHE A 115 -1.50 3.02 -7.39
CA PHE A 115 -1.88 4.21 -8.15
C PHE A 115 -0.86 4.53 -9.25
N ARG A 116 -1.35 4.84 -10.45
CA ARG A 116 -0.55 5.24 -11.61
C ARG A 116 -1.18 6.41 -12.35
N HIS A 117 -0.35 7.21 -13.00
CA HIS A 117 -0.77 8.16 -14.03
C HIS A 117 -0.15 7.76 -15.38
N GLN A 118 1.10 8.18 -15.63
CA GLN A 118 1.94 7.64 -16.71
C GLN A 118 2.94 6.61 -16.17
N GLN A 119 3.40 6.83 -14.94
CA GLN A 119 4.22 5.92 -14.15
C GLN A 119 3.54 5.67 -12.79
N TYR A 120 4.08 4.72 -12.01
CA TYR A 120 3.65 4.56 -10.62
C TYR A 120 3.89 5.85 -9.84
N LEU A 121 2.86 6.26 -9.10
CA LEU A 121 3.04 7.29 -8.08
C LEU A 121 4.00 6.76 -7.02
N LYS A 122 4.90 7.61 -6.55
CA LYS A 122 5.82 7.33 -5.45
C LYS A 122 5.41 8.19 -4.26
N PHE A 123 5.44 7.60 -3.08
CA PHE A 123 5.14 8.29 -1.83
C PHE A 123 6.35 8.21 -0.90
N ASP A 124 6.60 9.29 -0.17
CA ASP A 124 7.69 9.33 0.81
C ASP A 124 7.35 8.47 2.03
N ARG A 125 6.06 8.39 2.39
CA ARG A 125 5.56 7.62 3.53
C ARG A 125 4.26 6.89 3.19
N LEU A 126 3.96 5.83 3.95
CA LEU A 126 2.71 5.08 3.83
C LEU A 126 1.49 5.94 4.18
N GLU A 127 1.64 6.84 5.15
CA GLU A 127 0.64 7.84 5.53
C GLU A 127 0.20 8.68 4.33
N ASP A 128 1.14 9.07 3.46
CA ASP A 128 0.85 9.91 2.30
C ASP A 128 0.09 9.13 1.22
N ALA A 129 0.40 7.84 1.05
CA ALA A 129 -0.35 6.95 0.17
C ALA A 129 -1.79 6.73 0.65
N VAL A 130 -1.98 6.56 1.96
CA VAL A 130 -3.32 6.41 2.59
C VAL A 130 -4.11 7.70 2.49
N ALA A 131 -3.50 8.86 2.75
CA ALA A 131 -4.14 10.16 2.59
C ALA A 131 -4.56 10.42 1.14
N TYR A 132 -3.71 10.05 0.17
CA TYR A 132 -4.04 10.14 -1.25
C TYR A 132 -5.22 9.22 -1.60
N TYR A 133 -5.23 7.97 -1.13
CA TYR A 133 -6.36 7.06 -1.34
C TYR A 133 -7.67 7.64 -0.80
N LYS A 134 -7.66 8.19 0.42
CA LYS A 134 -8.83 8.82 1.03
C LYS A 134 -9.36 9.97 0.18
N MET A 135 -8.51 10.91 -0.21
CA MET A 135 -8.88 12.02 -1.10
C MET A 135 -9.47 11.53 -2.43
N TRP A 136 -8.82 10.54 -3.05
CA TRP A 136 -9.28 9.94 -4.29
C TRP A 136 -10.65 9.28 -4.12
N GLN A 137 -10.85 8.53 -3.03
CA GLN A 137 -12.13 7.89 -2.71
C GLN A 137 -13.23 8.94 -2.55
N ASP A 138 -12.99 9.97 -1.74
CA ASP A 138 -14.00 11.01 -1.47
C ASP A 138 -14.36 11.80 -2.74
N THR A 139 -13.40 11.97 -3.66
CA THR A 139 -13.62 12.66 -4.94
C THR A 139 -14.46 11.83 -5.91
N HIS A 140 -14.30 10.50 -5.90
CA HIS A 140 -14.91 9.63 -6.90
C HIS A 140 -16.13 8.86 -6.42
N TRP A 141 -16.31 8.72 -5.10
CA TRP A 141 -17.47 8.07 -4.50
C TRP A 141 -18.75 8.85 -4.79
N GLN A 142 -19.82 8.14 -5.15
CA GLN A 142 -21.12 8.74 -5.42
C GLN A 142 -22.20 8.10 -4.55
N ALA A 143 -23.21 8.87 -4.18
CA ALA A 143 -24.36 8.34 -3.44
C ALA A 143 -25.13 7.26 -4.21
N SER A 144 -24.98 7.21 -5.53
CA SER A 144 -25.54 6.17 -6.42
C SER A 144 -24.76 4.85 -6.40
N ASP A 145 -23.61 4.78 -5.72
CA ASP A 145 -22.86 3.53 -5.58
C ASP A 145 -23.54 2.60 -4.57
N ALA A 146 -24.25 1.61 -5.08
CA ALA A 146 -24.97 0.64 -4.24
C ALA A 146 -24.05 -0.18 -3.32
N THR A 147 -22.80 -0.43 -3.76
CA THR A 147 -21.79 -1.15 -2.97
C THR A 147 -20.40 -0.60 -3.29
N TYR A 148 -19.42 -0.93 -2.45
CA TYR A 148 -18.04 -0.57 -2.71
C TYR A 148 -17.46 -1.19 -3.99
N PHE A 149 -17.83 -2.44 -4.28
CA PHE A 149 -17.39 -3.09 -5.51
C PHE A 149 -18.01 -2.43 -6.76
N HIS A 150 -19.27 -2.00 -6.67
CA HIS A 150 -19.90 -1.22 -7.73
C HIS A 150 -19.16 0.10 -7.97
N PHE A 151 -18.76 0.80 -6.90
CA PHE A 151 -17.90 1.98 -6.97
C PHE A 151 -16.61 1.68 -7.75
N LEU A 152 -15.84 0.66 -7.34
CA LEU A 152 -14.57 0.30 -7.97
C LEU A 152 -14.73 -0.08 -9.46
N GLU A 153 -15.82 -0.76 -9.81
CA GLU A 153 -16.13 -1.14 -11.19
C GLU A 153 -16.51 0.09 -12.05
N ARG A 154 -17.37 0.97 -11.53
CA ARG A 154 -17.83 2.18 -12.22
C ARG A 154 -16.67 3.11 -12.59
N ILE A 155 -15.76 3.34 -11.66
CA ILE A 155 -14.60 4.21 -11.86
C ILE A 155 -13.44 3.51 -12.55
N ARG A 156 -13.60 2.21 -12.89
CA ARG A 156 -12.60 1.38 -13.56
C ARG A 156 -11.27 1.37 -12.81
N TYR A 157 -11.34 1.06 -11.52
CA TYR A 157 -10.16 0.98 -10.65
C TYR A 157 -9.08 0.04 -11.21
N ALA A 158 -9.52 -1.08 -11.79
CA ALA A 158 -8.67 -2.06 -12.43
C ALA A 158 -9.43 -2.79 -13.54
N VAL A 159 -8.80 -3.78 -14.18
CA VAL A 159 -9.47 -4.63 -15.19
C VAL A 159 -10.72 -5.32 -14.64
N PRO A 160 -11.65 -5.68 -15.56
CA PRO A 160 -12.72 -6.61 -15.24
C PRO A 160 -12.22 -7.86 -14.51
N GLY A 161 -12.93 -8.26 -13.46
CA GLY A 161 -12.57 -9.41 -12.62
C GLY A 161 -11.72 -9.07 -11.39
N TYR A 162 -11.15 -7.87 -11.30
CA TYR A 162 -10.39 -7.42 -10.13
C TYR A 162 -11.14 -7.61 -8.80
N THR A 163 -12.41 -7.18 -8.74
CA THR A 163 -13.24 -7.26 -7.53
C THR A 163 -13.42 -8.70 -7.03
N ARG A 164 -13.38 -9.70 -7.92
CA ARG A 164 -13.38 -11.12 -7.54
C ARG A 164 -12.11 -11.50 -6.78
N HIS A 165 -10.94 -11.02 -7.22
CA HIS A 165 -9.67 -11.30 -6.55
C HIS A 165 -9.59 -10.63 -5.18
N VAL A 166 -10.07 -9.39 -5.06
CA VAL A 166 -10.13 -8.68 -3.77
C VAL A 166 -10.98 -9.45 -2.75
N ARG A 167 -12.17 -9.93 -3.16
CA ARG A 167 -13.04 -10.74 -2.29
C ARG A 167 -12.40 -12.03 -1.78
N ASN A 168 -11.43 -12.59 -2.52
CA ASN A 168 -10.76 -13.82 -2.16
C ASN A 168 -9.57 -13.61 -1.21
N ILE A 169 -9.24 -12.36 -0.84
CA ILE A 169 -8.20 -12.07 0.14
C ILE A 169 -8.73 -12.36 1.55
N SER A 170 -8.03 -13.24 2.27
CA SER A 170 -8.34 -13.64 3.64
C SER A 170 -7.92 -12.56 4.66
N TRP A 171 -8.69 -11.47 4.74
CA TRP A 171 -8.55 -10.42 5.75
C TRP A 171 -9.91 -10.21 6.45
N ASN A 172 -9.95 -10.44 7.77
CA ASN A 172 -11.19 -10.44 8.55
C ASN A 172 -11.22 -9.39 9.66
N GLU A 173 -10.16 -8.59 9.80
CA GLU A 173 -10.10 -7.54 10.80
C GLU A 173 -11.02 -6.37 10.42
N GLU A 174 -11.62 -5.78 11.44
CA GLU A 174 -12.42 -4.56 11.35
C GLU A 174 -11.71 -3.42 12.07
N CYS A 175 -12.01 -2.19 11.71
CA CYS A 175 -11.44 -1.05 12.43
C CYS A 175 -11.89 -1.06 13.89
N PRO A 176 -11.01 -0.69 14.84
CA PRO A 176 -11.40 -0.58 16.24
C PRO A 176 -12.55 0.41 16.38
N ALA A 177 -13.53 0.08 17.22
CA ALA A 177 -14.64 0.98 17.51
C ALA A 177 -14.07 2.32 18.01
N THR A 178 -14.45 3.43 17.38
CA THR A 178 -14.14 4.76 17.89
C THR A 178 -14.63 4.84 19.33
N PRO A 179 -13.77 5.22 20.32
CA PRO A 179 -14.24 5.47 21.67
C PRO A 179 -15.39 6.48 21.59
N ARG A 180 -16.58 6.11 22.09
CA ARG A 180 -17.67 7.06 22.23
C ARG A 180 -17.20 8.15 23.18
N SER A 181 -17.00 9.37 22.66
CA SER A 181 -16.76 10.58 23.44
C SER A 181 -17.97 10.92 24.29
#